data_AF-A0A6L7YG14-F1
#
_entry.id   AF-A0A6L7YG14-F1
#
_cell.length_a   1.000
_cell.length_b   1.000
_cell.length_c   1.000
_cell.angle_alpha   90.00
_cell.angle_beta   90.00
_cell.angle_gamma   90.00
#
_symmetry.space_group_name_H-M   'P 1'
#
loop_
_entity.id
_entity.type
_entity.pdbx_description
1 polymer ?
#
loop_
_entity_poly.entity_id
_entity_poly.type
_entity_poly.pdbx_seq_one_letter_code
_entity_poly.pdbx_strand_id
1 'polypeptide(L)'
;MWFVPHLAGRFTRYAIAGESMLPTLQPGDWVIVDRRAWAHDEPREGEIALARDPRDPGRTLVKRIRVREPGGDLWLLGDNSRRSTDSRTLGAFPPEALLGRVRWRYWPPPLGEPASGPRRATAERA
;
A
#
# COMPACT_ATOMS: atom_id res chain seq x y z
N MET A 1 -22.28 13.68 28.71
CA MET A 1 -21.56 12.59 28.04
C MET A 1 -20.79 13.19 26.87
N TRP A 2 -19.48 13.44 27.05
CA TRP A 2 -18.64 14.08 26.03
C TRP A 2 -17.86 13.01 25.27
N PHE A 3 -18.17 12.83 23.99
CA PHE A 3 -17.38 12.01 23.08
C PHE A 3 -16.22 12.86 22.56
N VAL A 4 -14.97 12.46 22.83
CA VAL A 4 -13.81 13.10 22.18
C VAL A 4 -13.18 12.11 21.22
N PRO A 5 -13.50 12.13 19.92
CA PRO A 5 -12.87 11.22 18.97
C PRO A 5 -11.45 11.74 18.69
N HIS A 6 -10.44 11.22 19.38
CA HIS A 6 -9.03 11.50 19.10
C HIS A 6 -8.46 10.69 17.91
N LEU A 7 -9.31 10.24 16.96
CA LEU A 7 -8.88 9.46 15.80
C LEU A 7 -8.55 10.30 14.56
N ALA A 8 -8.29 11.59 14.71
CA ALA A 8 -7.75 12.38 13.61
C ALA A 8 -6.34 11.87 13.25
N GLY A 9 -6.20 11.22 12.09
CA GLY A 9 -4.91 10.98 11.43
C GLY A 9 -4.23 9.62 11.65
N ARG A 10 -4.87 8.63 12.28
CA ARG A 10 -4.28 7.28 12.40
C ARG A 10 -4.35 6.49 11.09
N PHE A 11 -5.53 6.45 10.47
CA PHE A 11 -5.76 5.67 9.25
C PHE A 11 -5.93 6.59 8.05
N THR A 12 -5.31 6.24 6.94
CA THR A 12 -5.42 6.99 5.68
C THR A 12 -5.57 6.03 4.52
N ARG A 13 -6.44 6.36 3.57
CA ARG A 13 -6.65 5.56 2.36
C ARG A 13 -5.68 5.98 1.25
N TYR A 14 -5.14 5.00 0.54
CA TYR A 14 -4.30 5.22 -0.64
C TYR A 14 -4.81 4.38 -1.81
N ALA A 15 -4.80 4.97 -3.00
CA ALA A 15 -5.01 4.24 -4.24
C ALA A 15 -3.67 3.68 -4.73
N ILE A 16 -3.65 2.41 -5.11
CA ILE A 16 -2.49 1.77 -5.71
C ILE A 16 -2.49 2.08 -7.20
N ALA A 17 -1.42 2.70 -7.68
CA ALA A 17 -1.26 3.06 -9.09
C ALA A 17 -0.22 2.19 -9.83
N GLY A 18 0.71 1.57 -9.10
CA GLY A 18 1.84 0.84 -9.68
C GLY A 18 1.75 -0.68 -9.53
N GLU A 19 2.41 -1.39 -10.44
CA GLU A 19 2.39 -2.86 -10.52
C GLU A 19 3.45 -3.56 -9.64
N SER A 20 4.25 -2.80 -8.89
CA SER A 20 5.41 -3.33 -8.18
C SER A 20 5.07 -4.33 -7.06
N MET A 21 3.81 -4.34 -6.62
CA MET A 21 3.31 -5.22 -5.56
C MET A 21 2.40 -6.33 -6.10
N LEU A 22 2.32 -6.53 -7.42
CA LEU A 22 1.59 -7.67 -7.98
C LEU A 22 2.19 -8.99 -7.49
N PRO A 23 1.37 -10.04 -7.23
CA PRO A 23 -0.09 -10.05 -7.31
C PRO A 23 -0.80 -9.51 -6.06
N THR A 24 -0.06 -9.23 -4.98
CA THR A 24 -0.59 -8.82 -3.67
C THR A 24 -1.45 -7.56 -3.75
N LEU A 25 -0.94 -6.52 -4.40
CA LEU A 25 -1.65 -5.26 -4.64
C LEU A 25 -1.55 -4.90 -6.12
N GLN A 26 -2.68 -4.53 -6.70
CA GLN A 26 -2.84 -4.25 -8.12
C GLN A 26 -3.20 -2.77 -8.34
N PRO A 27 -2.84 -2.18 -9.51
CA PRO A 27 -3.37 -0.88 -9.88
C PRO A 27 -4.91 -0.86 -9.81
N GLY A 28 -5.46 0.16 -9.15
CA GLY A 28 -6.90 0.28 -8.87
C GLY A 28 -7.32 -0.22 -7.48
N ASP A 29 -6.44 -0.93 -6.76
CA ASP A 29 -6.70 -1.30 -5.37
C ASP A 29 -6.76 -0.05 -4.48
N TRP A 30 -7.66 -0.06 -3.50
CA TRP A 30 -7.61 0.87 -2.38
C TRP A 30 -7.21 0.16 -1.10
N VAL A 31 -6.24 0.76 -0.41
CA VAL A 31 -5.71 0.24 0.84
C VAL A 31 -5.89 1.22 1.99
N ILE A 32 -6.02 0.69 3.20
CA ILE A 32 -5.94 1.46 4.44
C ILE A 32 -4.52 1.32 5.02
N VAL A 33 -3.90 2.46 5.27
CA VAL A 33 -2.58 2.58 5.89
C VAL A 33 -2.75 3.09 7.33
N ASP A 34 -2.18 2.37 8.29
CA ASP A 34 -2.00 2.84 9.66
C ASP A 34 -0.71 3.68 9.74
N ARG A 35 -0.89 5.00 9.81
CA ARG A 35 0.17 6.02 9.88
C ARG A 35 0.90 6.03 11.22
N ARG A 36 0.39 5.34 12.24
CA ARG A 36 1.01 5.23 13.57
C ARG A 36 1.47 3.80 13.89
N ALA A 37 1.48 2.92 12.89
CA ALA A 37 1.83 1.51 13.07
C ALA A 37 3.17 1.28 13.79
N TRP A 38 4.14 2.16 13.55
CA TRP A 38 5.50 2.03 14.08
C TRP A 38 5.89 3.16 15.04
N ALA A 39 4.91 3.80 15.67
CA ALA A 39 5.18 4.77 16.73
C ALA A 39 5.65 4.10 18.04
N HIS A 40 5.25 2.85 18.25
CA HIS A 40 5.59 2.04 19.44
C HIS A 40 6.01 0.61 19.09
N ASP A 41 5.69 0.12 17.89
CA ASP A 41 6.10 -1.19 17.40
C ASP A 41 7.22 -1.04 16.38
N GLU A 42 8.06 -2.05 16.24
CA GLU A 42 9.07 -2.09 15.19
C GLU A 42 8.50 -2.66 13.87
N PRO A 43 8.93 -2.12 12.71
CA PRO A 43 8.69 -2.72 11.40
C PRO A 43 9.21 -4.15 11.31
N ARG A 44 8.32 -5.08 10.94
CA ARG A 44 8.62 -6.52 10.86
C ARG A 44 8.73 -6.98 9.41
N GLU A 45 9.51 -8.05 9.22
CA GLU A 45 9.54 -8.76 7.94
C GLU A 45 8.14 -9.20 7.51
N GLY A 46 7.87 -9.09 6.21
CA GLY A 46 6.59 -9.47 5.60
C GLY A 46 5.52 -8.37 5.62
N GLU A 47 5.67 -7.34 6.46
CA GLU A 47 4.76 -6.20 6.48
C GLU A 47 4.90 -5.34 5.21
N ILE A 48 3.79 -4.76 4.76
CA ILE A 48 3.77 -3.87 3.60
C ILE A 48 3.82 -2.42 4.10
N ALA A 49 4.84 -1.69 3.67
CA ALA A 49 5.11 -0.33 4.04
C ALA A 49 4.77 0.65 2.93
N LEU A 50 4.18 1.77 3.33
CA LEU A 50 4.24 3.01 2.57
C LEU A 50 5.54 3.74 2.96
N ALA A 51 6.36 4.12 1.99
CA ALA A 51 7.63 4.82 2.22
C ALA A 51 7.76 6.04 1.29
N ARG A 52 8.57 7.03 1.68
CA ARG A 52 8.97 8.12 0.77
C ARG A 52 9.91 7.59 -0.32
N ASP A 53 9.77 8.08 -1.55
CA ASP A 53 10.79 7.81 -2.58
C ASP A 53 12.01 8.70 -2.32
N PRO A 54 13.22 8.13 -2.11
CA PRO A 54 14.42 8.93 -1.84
C PRO A 54 14.85 9.81 -3.02
N ARG A 55 14.36 9.51 -4.23
CA ARG A 55 14.68 10.28 -5.44
C ARG A 55 13.71 11.44 -5.67
N ASP A 56 12.51 11.35 -5.10
CA ASP A 56 11.45 12.35 -5.24
C ASP A 56 10.58 12.36 -3.97
N PRO A 57 10.83 13.30 -3.04
CA PRO A 57 10.10 13.39 -1.78
C PRO A 57 8.59 13.63 -1.91
N GLY A 58 8.11 14.09 -3.07
CA GLY A 58 6.68 14.24 -3.38
C GLY A 58 6.00 12.91 -3.72
N ARG A 59 6.79 11.87 -4.00
CA ARG A 59 6.31 10.54 -4.37
C ARG A 59 6.41 9.57 -3.19
N THR A 60 5.44 8.66 -3.13
CA THR A 60 5.44 7.54 -2.18
C THR A 60 5.52 6.20 -2.90
N LEU A 61 6.12 5.23 -2.23
CA LEU A 61 6.31 3.86 -2.69
C LEU A 61 5.56 2.93 -1.74
N VAL A 62 5.01 1.85 -2.28
CA VAL A 62 4.49 0.72 -1.49
C VAL A 62 5.36 -0.49 -1.76
N LYS A 63 5.93 -1.08 -0.70
CA LYS A 63 6.87 -2.21 -0.75
C LYS A 63 6.66 -3.13 0.43
N ARG A 64 7.18 -4.35 0.37
CA ARG A 64 7.19 -5.29 1.49
C ARG A 64 8.57 -5.30 2.15
N ILE A 65 8.58 -5.23 3.48
CA ILE A 65 9.78 -5.36 4.28
C ILE A 65 10.30 -6.80 4.15
N ARG A 66 11.59 -6.97 3.85
CA ARG A 66 12.25 -8.27 3.75
C ARG A 66 13.26 -8.48 4.85
N VAL A 67 14.09 -7.49 5.09
CA VAL A 67 15.19 -7.61 6.04
C VAL A 67 15.33 -6.30 6.78
N ARG A 68 15.61 -6.38 8.07
CA ARG A 68 16.18 -5.29 8.86
C ARG A 68 17.67 -5.54 8.96
N GLU A 69 18.46 -4.61 8.46
CA GLU A 69 19.91 -4.69 8.55
C GLU A 69 20.38 -4.44 10.00
N PRO A 70 21.59 -4.89 10.38
CA PRO A 70 22.13 -4.65 11.72
C PRO A 70 22.16 -3.17 12.13
N GLY A 71 22.26 -2.25 11.16
CA GLY A 71 22.22 -0.80 11.38
C GLY A 71 20.82 -0.23 11.60
N GLY A 72 19.76 -1.05 11.50
CA GLY A 72 18.37 -0.63 11.67
C GLY A 72 17.65 -0.23 10.38
N ASP A 73 18.39 -0.01 9.29
CA ASP A 73 17.80 0.25 7.98
C ASP A 73 17.04 -0.98 7.46
N LEU A 74 16.04 -0.74 6.61
CA LEU A 74 15.15 -1.74 6.09
C LEU A 74 15.37 -1.96 4.59
N TRP A 75 15.48 -3.23 4.22
CA TRP A 75 15.36 -3.63 2.83
C TRP A 75 13.91 -3.86 2.45
N LEU A 76 13.44 -3.02 1.51
CA LEU A 76 12.09 -2.99 1.01
C LEU A 76 12.07 -3.51 -0.43
N LEU A 77 11.31 -4.57 -0.69
CA LEU A 77 11.18 -5.15 -2.04
C LEU A 77 9.73 -5.13 -2.52
N GLY A 78 9.54 -4.93 -3.82
CA GLY A 78 8.25 -5.17 -4.45
C GLY A 78 8.03 -6.67 -4.65
N ASP A 79 6.79 -7.14 -4.47
CA ASP A 79 6.43 -8.54 -4.74
C ASP A 79 6.56 -8.88 -6.25
N ASN A 80 6.41 -7.89 -7.13
CA ASN A 80 6.70 -8.01 -8.56
C ASN A 80 8.12 -7.50 -8.87
N SER A 81 9.09 -8.40 -8.73
CA SER A 81 10.52 -8.08 -8.87
C SER A 81 10.89 -7.49 -10.24
N ARG A 82 10.15 -7.84 -11.31
CA ARG A 82 10.37 -7.40 -12.71
C ARG A 82 9.93 -5.96 -12.98
N ARG A 83 9.02 -5.41 -12.16
CA ARG A 83 8.43 -4.08 -12.34
C ARG A 83 8.63 -3.17 -11.12
N SER A 84 9.51 -3.56 -10.22
CA SER A 84 9.75 -2.84 -8.97
C SER A 84 11.08 -2.10 -9.00
N THR A 85 11.02 -0.77 -8.85
CA THR A 85 12.15 0.01 -8.34
C THR A 85 12.05 0.03 -6.82
N ASP A 86 13.05 -0.55 -6.16
CA ASP A 86 13.06 -0.82 -4.73
C ASP A 86 14.51 -0.90 -4.20
N SER A 87 14.74 -1.50 -3.04
CA SER A 87 16.05 -1.50 -2.42
C SER A 87 17.20 -2.07 -3.26
N ARG A 88 16.91 -2.93 -4.25
CA ARG A 88 17.93 -3.42 -5.20
C ARG A 88 18.56 -2.30 -6.03
N THR A 89 17.86 -1.18 -6.18
CA THR A 89 18.30 0.00 -6.94
C THR A 89 18.46 1.23 -6.04
N LEU A 90 17.63 1.35 -5.00
CA LEU A 90 17.55 2.54 -4.15
C LEU A 90 18.37 2.43 -2.86
N GLY A 91 18.86 1.24 -2.51
CA GLY A 91 19.50 0.97 -1.23
C GLY A 91 18.50 0.69 -0.10
N ALA A 92 19.02 0.56 1.12
CA ALA A 92 18.19 0.38 2.31
C ALA A 92 17.48 1.69 2.69
N PHE A 93 16.35 1.56 3.38
CA PHE A 93 15.52 2.68 3.81
C PHE A 93 15.64 2.85 5.33
N PRO A 94 15.97 4.05 5.82
CA PRO A 94 15.96 4.28 7.25
C PRO A 94 14.51 4.20 7.77
N PRO A 95 14.27 3.78 9.03
CA PRO A 95 12.94 3.65 9.59
C PRO A 95 12.06 4.90 9.45
N GLU A 96 12.67 6.09 9.47
CA GLU A 96 11.99 7.39 9.36
C GLU A 96 11.44 7.66 7.95
N ALA A 97 11.92 6.93 6.93
CA ALA A 97 11.37 7.00 5.58
C ALA A 97 10.01 6.29 5.46
N LEU A 98 9.68 5.42 6.42
CA LEU A 98 8.41 4.73 6.49
C LEU A 98 7.31 5.68 6.97
N LEU A 99 6.25 5.74 6.19
CA LEU A 99 5.10 6.61 6.42
C LEU A 99 3.96 5.89 7.13
N GLY A 100 3.91 4.56 7.06
CA GLY A 100 2.90 3.75 7.73
C GLY A 100 2.79 2.34 7.14
N ARG A 101 2.02 1.49 7.82
CA ARG A 101 1.81 0.09 7.46
C ARG A 101 0.48 -0.10 6.74
N VAL A 102 0.48 -0.76 5.60
CA VAL A 102 -0.75 -1.22 4.94
C VAL A 102 -1.39 -2.32 5.79
N ARG A 103 -2.65 -2.12 6.20
CA ARG A 103 -3.41 -3.08 7.04
C ARG A 103 -4.40 -3.89 6.23
N TRP A 104 -5.09 -3.25 5.29
CA TRP A 104 -6.17 -3.86 4.51
C TRP A 104 -6.17 -3.32 3.09
N ARG A 105 -6.37 -4.22 2.13
CA ARG A 105 -6.94 -3.89 0.81
C ARG A 105 -8.44 -4.11 0.89
N TYR A 106 -9.25 -3.06 0.67
CA TYR A 106 -10.71 -3.15 0.84
C TYR A 106 -11.50 -2.93 -0.45
N TRP A 107 -10.85 -2.49 -1.53
CA TRP A 107 -11.45 -2.34 -2.87
C TRP A 107 -10.44 -2.74 -3.95
N PRO A 108 -10.86 -3.31 -5.10
CA PRO A 108 -12.21 -3.79 -5.36
C PRO A 108 -12.56 -4.96 -4.45
N PRO A 109 -13.85 -5.13 -4.06
CA PRO A 109 -14.26 -6.35 -3.41
C PRO A 109 -13.92 -7.53 -4.34
N PRO A 110 -13.61 -8.72 -3.78
CA PRO A 110 -13.59 -9.93 -4.59
C PRO A 110 -14.86 -9.96 -5.43
N LEU A 111 -14.74 -10.17 -6.74
CA LEU A 111 -15.90 -10.31 -7.63
C LEU A 111 -16.80 -11.41 -7.06
N GLY A 112 -17.81 -11.04 -6.27
CA GLY A 112 -19.05 -11.79 -6.27
C GLY A 112 -19.54 -11.68 -7.69
N GLU A 113 -19.82 -12.82 -8.33
CA GLU A 113 -20.36 -12.82 -9.68
C GLU A 113 -21.42 -11.73 -9.81
N PRO A 114 -21.34 -10.84 -10.80
CA PRO A 114 -22.39 -9.86 -10.99
C PRO A 114 -23.68 -10.65 -11.22
N ALA A 115 -24.70 -10.39 -10.40
CA ALA A 115 -26.05 -10.87 -10.67
C ALA A 115 -26.34 -10.57 -12.15
N SER A 116 -26.54 -11.62 -12.93
CA SER A 116 -26.90 -11.59 -14.34
C SER A 116 -28.31 -10.99 -14.46
N GLY A 117 -28.42 -9.70 -14.18
CA GLY A 117 -29.58 -8.89 -14.47
C GLY A 117 -29.52 -8.50 -15.95
N PRO A 118 -30.65 -8.54 -16.67
CA PRO A 118 -30.64 -8.30 -18.11
C PRO A 118 -30.10 -6.89 -18.35
N ARG A 119 -28.98 -6.81 -19.08
CA ARG A 119 -28.53 -5.55 -19.68
C ARG A 119 -29.69 -5.06 -20.53
N ARG A 120 -30.33 -3.97 -20.12
CA ARG A 120 -31.22 -3.21 -21.00
C ARG A 120 -30.37 -2.86 -22.22
N ALA A 121 -30.71 -3.47 -23.36
CA ALA A 121 -30.27 -3.04 -24.65
C ALA A 121 -30.74 -1.59 -24.82
N THR A 122 -29.81 -0.64 -24.70
CA THR A 122 -30.01 0.67 -25.30
C THR A 122 -29.95 0.46 -26.81
N ALA A 123 -30.96 0.99 -27.49
CA ALA A 123 -31.19 0.85 -28.91
C ALA A 123 -30.12 1.55 -29.75
N GLU A 124 -29.77 0.96 -30.90
CA GLU A 124 -29.26 1.71 -32.04
C GLU A 124 -29.60 1.00 -33.36
N ARG A 125 -30.61 1.57 -34.05
CA ARG A 125 -30.69 1.82 -35.50
C ARG A 125 -30.04 0.82 -36.48
N ALA A 126 -30.89 0.07 -37.17
CA ALA A 126 -30.95 0.00 -38.64
C ALA A 126 -32.31 -0.61 -39.05
#